data_AF-A0A2E8KBL0-F1
#
_entry.id   AF-A0A2E8KBL0-F1
#
_cell.length_a   1.000
_cell.length_b   1.000
_cell.length_c   1.000
_cell.angle_alpha   90.00
_cell.angle_beta   90.00
_cell.angle_gamma   90.00
#
_symmetry.space_group_name_H-M   'P 1'
#
loop_
_entity.id
_entity.type
_entity.pdbx_description
1 polymer ?
#
loop_
_entity_poly.entity_id
_entity_poly.type
_entity_poly.pdbx_seq_one_letter_code
_entity_poly.pdbx_strand_id
1 'polypeptide(L)'
;MCIVTAEEIEASEMYWLNISKTNIFARHTRSGHQLIIYSMSIASKSRAAMILPLPVLPVTGEDALQFVDLSGYPNLFDDMSAVCLPEFTLDSMEGLDELGAPALEDAAPSVLTVHEVGDYEASYVPTMADFSRIDPCFRLPDDIWRQLPDYSDFGFAVFQLKLTLTDDQLVENTIHPMAFEFPTRVTEKLYFPTVHVHDGAYHATGDFYHRFYCQRENARVEFKYQWDIMHGQEPEFVEPGELFEWFYRTEGDFTDSIDMQRCEGLIDPDKQLSSMVLIGNFPNVDILLGDYIKERFVPIVVPDVETAKKVVQMSSEEVAPQLKNLMEHIRDADQAVVDVLGPYLGSLGGQILPQVRSTLKSGHGPWIRALLAHVIRDWGSSLVKEVESELTSLLPVRQEQTRLAAKEFCARHRLGEH
;
A
#
# COMPACT_ATOMS: atom_id res chain seq x y z
N MET A 1 -7.94 -6.12 -12.91
CA MET A 1 -7.61 -6.54 -14.29
C MET A 1 -8.63 -7.54 -14.80
N CYS A 2 -9.57 -7.10 -15.64
CA CYS A 2 -10.21 -8.03 -16.57
C CYS A 2 -9.37 -8.10 -17.85
N ILE A 3 -9.26 -9.28 -18.47
CA ILE A 3 -8.87 -9.41 -19.88
C ILE A 3 -9.96 -10.13 -20.66
N VAL A 4 -10.34 -9.57 -21.80
CA VAL A 4 -11.31 -10.13 -22.76
C VAL A 4 -10.58 -10.51 -24.03
N THR A 5 -10.78 -11.74 -24.50
CA THR A 5 -10.32 -12.21 -25.83
C THR A 5 -11.37 -11.92 -26.88
N ALA A 6 -10.95 -11.42 -28.04
CA ALA A 6 -11.86 -10.85 -29.04
C ALA A 6 -12.67 -11.87 -29.88
N GLU A 7 -12.42 -13.17 -29.72
CA GLU A 7 -12.98 -14.24 -30.54
C GLU A 7 -13.78 -15.24 -29.66
N GLU A 8 -14.89 -15.77 -30.20
CA GLU A 8 -15.62 -16.88 -29.57
C GLU A 8 -14.80 -18.18 -29.69
N ILE A 9 -13.87 -18.39 -28.78
CA ILE A 9 -13.11 -19.65 -28.67
C ILE A 9 -14.09 -20.78 -28.36
N GLU A 10 -14.16 -21.81 -29.22
CA GLU A 10 -14.99 -22.99 -28.96
C GLU A 10 -14.55 -23.65 -27.64
N ALA A 11 -15.49 -23.94 -26.74
CA ALA A 11 -15.23 -24.43 -25.38
C ALA A 11 -14.54 -25.82 -25.26
N SER A 12 -14.08 -26.38 -26.38
CA SER A 12 -13.18 -27.53 -26.46
C SER A 12 -11.71 -27.16 -26.63
N GLU A 13 -11.38 -25.94 -27.05
CA GLU A 13 -10.01 -25.43 -27.03
C GLU A 13 -9.69 -24.84 -25.65
N MET A 14 -8.61 -25.32 -25.04
CA MET A 14 -8.21 -24.94 -23.68
C MET A 14 -7.72 -23.48 -23.69
N TYR A 15 -8.46 -22.59 -23.02
CA TYR A 15 -8.18 -21.14 -22.92
C TYR A 15 -6.68 -20.86 -22.81
N TRP A 16 -6.07 -20.37 -23.90
CA TRP A 16 -4.62 -20.15 -23.99
C TRP A 16 -4.29 -18.67 -23.85
N LEU A 17 -4.86 -18.06 -22.82
CA LEU A 17 -4.47 -16.76 -22.27
C LEU A 17 -3.70 -17.01 -20.98
N ASN A 18 -2.40 -16.70 -20.96
CA ASN A 18 -1.57 -16.74 -19.77
C ASN A 18 -1.11 -15.31 -19.45
N ILE A 19 -1.32 -14.88 -18.20
CA ILE A 19 -0.91 -13.59 -17.67
C ILE A 19 0.00 -13.87 -16.47
N SER A 20 1.20 -13.27 -16.45
CA SER A 20 2.13 -13.45 -15.33
C SER A 20 3.04 -12.23 -15.15
N LYS A 21 3.89 -12.25 -14.11
CA LYS A 21 4.89 -11.20 -13.81
C LYS A 21 4.30 -9.78 -13.83
N THR A 22 3.09 -9.61 -13.28
CA THR A 22 2.37 -8.34 -13.33
C THR A 22 3.05 -7.32 -12.42
N ASN A 23 3.43 -6.17 -12.98
CA ASN A 23 3.97 -5.04 -12.22
C ASN A 23 2.96 -3.89 -12.24
N ILE A 24 2.66 -3.31 -11.07
CA ILE A 24 1.78 -2.14 -10.97
C ILE A 24 2.42 -1.08 -10.08
N PHE A 25 2.68 0.10 -10.63
CA PHE A 25 3.07 1.29 -9.90
C PHE A 25 1.85 2.20 -9.67
N ALA A 26 1.72 2.77 -8.48
CA ALA A 26 0.74 3.83 -8.23
C ALA A 26 1.31 4.97 -7.37
N ARG A 27 0.93 6.21 -7.68
CA ARG A 27 1.19 7.38 -6.81
C ARG A 27 0.10 8.44 -6.95
N HIS A 28 0.00 9.31 -5.95
CA HIS A 28 -0.65 10.61 -6.13
C HIS A 28 0.34 11.59 -6.76
N THR A 29 -0.06 12.19 -7.87
CA THR A 29 0.67 13.20 -8.65
C THR A 29 0.35 14.61 -8.14
N ARG A 30 -0.95 14.91 -8.08
CA ARG A 30 -1.54 16.17 -7.61
C ARG A 30 -2.79 15.89 -6.78
N SER A 31 -3.32 16.91 -6.10
CA SER A 31 -4.52 16.77 -5.27
C SER A 31 -5.69 16.17 -6.05
N GLY A 32 -6.35 15.17 -5.48
CA GLY A 32 -7.49 14.48 -6.10
C GLY A 32 -7.15 13.65 -7.35
N HIS A 33 -5.88 13.36 -7.63
CA HIS A 33 -5.46 12.56 -8.79
C HIS A 33 -4.62 11.36 -8.38
N GLN A 34 -4.66 10.32 -9.20
CA GLN A 34 -3.76 9.17 -9.11
C GLN A 34 -3.20 8.84 -10.49
N LEU A 35 -1.92 8.52 -10.52
CA LEU A 35 -1.25 7.89 -11.64
C LEU A 35 -1.16 6.38 -11.38
N ILE A 36 -1.39 5.58 -12.43
CA ILE A 36 -1.04 4.17 -12.48
C ILE A 36 -0.08 3.94 -13.65
N ILE A 37 0.92 3.07 -13.45
CA ILE A 37 1.69 2.42 -14.52
C ILE A 37 1.54 0.92 -14.35
N TYR A 38 1.36 0.18 -15.44
CA TYR A 38 1.04 -1.24 -15.44
C TYR A 38 1.86 -1.99 -16.51
N SER A 39 2.48 -3.11 -16.16
CA SER A 39 3.00 -4.07 -17.14
C SER A 39 2.67 -5.51 -16.72
N MET A 40 2.71 -6.42 -17.69
CA MET A 40 2.50 -7.84 -17.48
C MET A 40 3.11 -8.62 -18.64
N SER A 41 3.52 -9.85 -18.38
CA SER A 41 3.82 -10.81 -19.43
C SER A 41 2.51 -11.46 -19.88
N ILE A 42 2.23 -11.42 -21.18
CA ILE A 42 1.05 -12.04 -21.78
C ILE A 42 1.44 -13.02 -22.88
N ALA A 43 0.79 -14.19 -22.89
CA ALA A 43 0.75 -15.09 -24.03
C ALA A 43 -0.72 -15.34 -24.38
N SER A 44 -1.12 -15.00 -25.61
CA SER A 44 -2.50 -15.16 -26.11
C SER A 44 -2.49 -15.52 -27.59
N LYS A 45 -3.28 -16.51 -27.99
CA LYS A 45 -3.45 -16.88 -29.42
C LYS A 45 -4.36 -15.92 -30.19
N SER A 46 -5.28 -15.25 -29.52
CA SER A 46 -6.20 -14.27 -30.12
C SER A 46 -5.94 -12.86 -29.58
N ARG A 47 -6.54 -11.84 -30.22
CA ARG A 47 -6.47 -10.46 -29.72
C ARG A 47 -7.06 -10.38 -28.32
N ALA A 48 -6.38 -9.65 -27.45
CA ALA A 48 -6.81 -9.42 -26.07
C ALA A 48 -6.91 -7.93 -25.79
N ALA A 49 -7.92 -7.54 -25.02
CA ALA A 49 -8.03 -6.21 -24.43
C ALA A 49 -8.14 -6.31 -22.90
N MET A 50 -7.37 -5.49 -22.20
CA MET A 50 -7.41 -5.36 -20.75
C MET A 50 -8.35 -4.23 -20.35
N ILE A 51 -9.24 -4.50 -19.39
CA ILE A 51 -10.14 -3.53 -18.78
C ILE A 51 -9.69 -3.32 -17.32
N LEU A 52 -9.33 -2.07 -17.00
CA LEU A 52 -8.96 -1.65 -15.66
C LEU A 52 -10.07 -0.75 -15.07
N PRO A 53 -10.84 -1.21 -14.06
CA PRO A 53 -11.77 -0.35 -13.34
C PRO A 53 -11.01 0.70 -12.54
N LEU A 54 -11.47 1.95 -12.57
CA LEU A 54 -10.88 3.11 -11.90
C LEU A 54 -11.90 3.84 -11.01
N PRO A 55 -11.57 4.12 -9.72
CA PRO A 55 -12.45 4.82 -8.79
C PRO A 55 -12.40 6.33 -9.06
N VAL A 56 -12.96 6.74 -10.21
CA VAL A 56 -13.02 8.13 -10.64
C VAL A 56 -14.02 8.95 -9.83
N LEU A 57 -13.91 10.27 -9.86
CA LEU A 57 -14.97 11.16 -9.37
C LEU A 57 -16.25 10.97 -10.24
N PRO A 58 -17.45 10.87 -9.65
CA PRO A 58 -18.68 10.76 -10.42
C PRO A 58 -18.90 11.95 -11.38
N VAL A 59 -19.45 11.67 -12.57
CA VAL A 59 -19.75 12.65 -13.63
C VAL A 59 -18.51 13.34 -14.23
N THR A 60 -17.34 12.71 -14.15
CA THR A 60 -16.18 13.06 -15.00
C THR A 60 -16.47 12.73 -16.46
N GLY A 61 -16.18 13.66 -17.38
CA GLY A 61 -16.34 13.47 -18.83
C GLY A 61 -15.25 12.58 -19.46
N GLU A 62 -15.26 12.49 -20.79
CA GLU A 62 -14.33 11.63 -21.55
C GLU A 62 -12.86 12.09 -21.45
N ASP A 63 -12.61 13.40 -21.35
CA ASP A 63 -11.27 13.98 -21.16
C ASP A 63 -10.69 13.80 -19.74
N ALA A 64 -11.30 12.97 -18.89
CA ALA A 64 -10.89 12.84 -17.49
C ALA A 64 -9.65 11.98 -17.27
N LEU A 65 -9.33 11.09 -18.20
CA LEU A 65 -8.16 10.21 -18.11
C LEU A 65 -7.13 10.62 -19.16
N GLN A 66 -5.89 10.83 -18.71
CA GLN A 66 -4.76 11.13 -19.58
C GLN A 66 -3.86 9.89 -19.69
N PHE A 67 -3.85 9.26 -20.87
CA PHE A 67 -2.84 8.25 -21.20
C PHE A 67 -1.45 8.87 -21.37
N VAL A 68 -0.40 8.10 -21.06
CA VAL A 68 1.00 8.48 -21.26
C VAL A 68 1.72 7.34 -21.96
N ASP A 69 2.49 7.67 -23.00
CA ASP A 69 3.20 6.70 -23.84
C ASP A 69 4.58 6.38 -23.23
N LEU A 70 4.79 5.10 -22.89
CA LEU A 70 6.06 4.59 -22.36
C LEU A 70 6.79 3.65 -23.32
N SER A 71 6.47 3.69 -24.63
CA SER A 71 7.27 3.01 -25.66
C SER A 71 8.73 3.46 -25.67
N GLY A 72 9.01 4.69 -25.24
CA GLY A 72 10.36 5.20 -25.00
C GLY A 72 11.08 4.60 -23.78
N TYR A 73 10.39 3.88 -22.89
CA TYR A 73 10.93 3.31 -21.66
C TYR A 73 10.32 1.94 -21.28
N PRO A 74 10.53 0.88 -22.10
CA PRO A 74 9.99 -0.45 -21.83
C PRO A 74 10.48 -1.05 -20.50
N ASN A 75 11.75 -0.83 -20.14
CA ASN A 75 12.42 -1.47 -19.00
C ASN A 75 12.17 -0.79 -17.65
N LEU A 76 11.24 0.17 -17.56
CA LEU A 76 11.00 0.98 -16.35
C LEU A 76 10.82 0.12 -15.07
N PHE A 77 10.15 -1.03 -15.17
CA PHE A 77 9.94 -1.91 -14.02
C PHE A 77 11.14 -2.77 -13.63
N ASP A 78 12.09 -2.98 -14.54
CA ASP A 78 13.37 -3.65 -14.24
C ASP A 78 14.29 -2.70 -13.47
N ASP A 79 14.36 -1.43 -13.89
CA ASP A 79 15.09 -0.38 -13.17
C ASP A 79 14.47 -0.14 -11.77
N MET A 80 13.14 -0.06 -11.67
CA MET A 80 12.43 -0.04 -10.38
C MET A 80 12.73 -1.28 -9.51
N SER A 81 12.88 -2.45 -10.12
CA SER A 81 13.23 -3.69 -9.42
C SER A 81 14.65 -3.61 -8.88
N ALA A 82 15.62 -3.17 -9.69
CA ALA A 82 17.02 -3.06 -9.32
C ALA A 82 17.24 -2.11 -8.13
N VAL A 83 16.59 -0.93 -8.12
CA VAL A 83 16.71 0.02 -7.00
C VAL A 83 15.97 -0.44 -5.73
N CYS A 84 15.01 -1.36 -5.86
CA CYS A 84 14.36 -2.02 -4.73
C CYS A 84 15.13 -3.26 -4.24
N LEU A 85 15.94 -3.92 -5.10
CA LEU A 85 16.63 -5.19 -4.81
C LEU A 85 18.12 -5.13 -5.17
N PRO A 86 18.97 -4.51 -4.33
CA PRO A 86 20.40 -4.34 -4.62
C PRO A 86 21.21 -5.64 -4.79
N GLU A 87 20.70 -6.82 -4.39
CA GLU A 87 21.42 -8.10 -4.45
C GLU A 87 20.62 -9.29 -5.04
N PHE A 88 19.75 -9.06 -6.05
CA PHE A 88 19.25 -10.17 -6.89
C PHE A 88 19.09 -9.78 -8.37
N THR A 89 20.16 -9.96 -9.14
CA THR A 89 20.16 -9.83 -10.61
C THR A 89 19.54 -11.06 -11.27
N LEU A 90 18.49 -10.85 -12.07
CA LEU A 90 18.04 -11.79 -13.10
C LEU A 90 18.64 -11.35 -14.45
N ASP A 91 19.40 -12.22 -15.10
CA ASP A 91 20.20 -11.85 -16.28
C ASP A 91 19.38 -11.77 -17.59
N SER A 92 19.56 -10.63 -18.28
CA SER A 92 19.52 -10.44 -19.75
C SER A 92 18.20 -10.57 -20.55
N MET A 93 17.91 -9.54 -21.36
CA MET A 93 17.88 -9.59 -22.85
C MET A 93 17.77 -8.14 -23.44
N GLU A 94 18.17 -7.92 -24.71
CA GLU A 94 18.29 -6.59 -25.38
C GLU A 94 17.61 -6.58 -26.77
N GLY A 95 17.14 -5.42 -27.32
CA GLY A 95 16.72 -5.34 -28.74
C GLY A 95 15.95 -4.14 -29.37
N LEU A 96 16.55 -2.93 -29.44
CA LEU A 96 16.49 -1.88 -30.52
C LEU A 96 15.18 -1.39 -31.27
N ASP A 97 14.92 -0.07 -31.13
CA ASP A 97 14.75 1.03 -32.14
C ASP A 97 13.55 1.28 -33.13
N GLU A 98 12.87 2.43 -32.90
CA GLU A 98 12.49 3.59 -33.79
C GLU A 98 11.33 3.66 -34.86
N LEU A 99 10.34 4.54 -34.55
CA LEU A 99 9.75 5.68 -35.34
C LEU A 99 8.70 5.53 -36.50
N GLY A 100 7.55 6.25 -36.39
CA GLY A 100 6.74 6.77 -37.53
C GLY A 100 5.24 7.15 -37.31
N ALA A 101 4.76 8.29 -37.86
CA ALA A 101 3.36 8.82 -37.85
C ALA A 101 3.01 9.44 -39.26
N PRO A 102 1.80 10.01 -39.63
CA PRO A 102 0.66 10.52 -38.81
C PRO A 102 -0.82 10.51 -39.39
N ALA A 103 -1.79 10.93 -38.54
CA ALA A 103 -2.99 11.83 -38.77
C ALA A 103 -4.24 11.51 -39.66
N LEU A 104 -5.43 11.54 -39.00
CA LEU A 104 -6.77 12.08 -39.41
C LEU A 104 -7.53 11.41 -40.61
N GLU A 105 -8.84 11.56 -40.87
CA GLU A 105 -10.06 12.26 -40.34
C GLU A 105 -11.32 11.38 -40.73
N ASP A 106 -12.62 11.53 -40.44
CA ASP A 106 -13.59 12.56 -39.96
C ASP A 106 -14.83 11.84 -39.27
N ALA A 107 -15.87 12.54 -38.78
CA ALA A 107 -16.82 12.05 -37.76
C ALA A 107 -18.22 11.51 -38.18
N ALA A 108 -18.72 10.55 -37.38
CA ALA A 108 -20.15 10.13 -37.24
C ALA A 108 -20.42 9.69 -35.77
N PRO A 109 -21.62 9.22 -35.34
CA PRO A 109 -22.09 9.34 -33.95
C PRO A 109 -21.14 8.71 -32.92
N SER A 110 -20.95 9.40 -31.79
CA SER A 110 -19.78 9.30 -30.90
C SER A 110 -19.54 7.93 -30.24
N VAL A 111 -18.86 7.06 -31.00
CA VAL A 111 -17.84 6.13 -30.50
C VAL A 111 -16.89 6.89 -29.55
N LEU A 112 -16.35 6.21 -28.54
CA LEU A 112 -15.37 6.81 -27.62
C LEU A 112 -14.03 7.07 -28.32
N THR A 113 -13.27 8.07 -27.85
CA THR A 113 -11.96 8.39 -28.42
C THR A 113 -10.98 7.23 -28.24
N VAL A 114 -10.42 6.76 -29.36
CA VAL A 114 -9.30 5.81 -29.36
C VAL A 114 -7.99 6.59 -29.44
N HIS A 115 -7.05 6.23 -28.57
CA HIS A 115 -5.73 6.82 -28.46
C HIS A 115 -4.68 5.81 -28.90
N GLU A 116 -3.81 6.20 -29.82
CA GLU A 116 -2.59 5.47 -30.15
C GLU A 116 -1.57 5.69 -29.03
N VAL A 117 -1.19 4.62 -28.31
CA VAL A 117 -0.21 4.67 -27.20
C VAL A 117 0.77 3.52 -27.39
N GLY A 118 1.87 3.77 -28.12
CA GLY A 118 2.84 2.75 -28.54
C GLY A 118 2.22 1.45 -29.10
N ASP A 119 2.37 0.34 -28.38
CA ASP A 119 1.85 -1.00 -28.72
C ASP A 119 0.32 -1.16 -28.53
N TYR A 120 -0.35 -0.13 -28.00
CA TYR A 120 -1.75 -0.19 -27.58
C TYR A 120 -2.67 0.72 -28.40
N GLU A 121 -3.89 0.25 -28.63
CA GLU A 121 -5.09 1.06 -28.91
C GLU A 121 -5.82 1.25 -27.58
N ALA A 122 -5.94 2.48 -27.08
CA ALA A 122 -6.44 2.77 -25.73
C ALA A 122 -7.70 3.63 -25.72
N SER A 123 -8.62 3.41 -24.78
CA SER A 123 -9.85 4.20 -24.64
C SER A 123 -10.29 4.32 -23.18
N TYR A 124 -10.87 5.47 -22.83
CA TYR A 124 -11.51 5.66 -21.53
C TYR A 124 -13.04 5.52 -21.66
N VAL A 125 -13.63 4.74 -20.77
CA VAL A 125 -15.07 4.46 -20.70
C VAL A 125 -15.61 5.10 -19.42
N PRO A 126 -16.30 6.27 -19.47
CA PRO A 126 -16.63 7.04 -18.28
C PRO A 126 -17.61 6.38 -17.30
N THR A 127 -18.51 5.53 -17.82
CA THR A 127 -19.48 4.77 -17.01
C THR A 127 -19.68 3.38 -17.60
N MET A 128 -20.20 2.43 -16.81
CA MET A 128 -20.52 1.08 -17.29
C MET A 128 -21.54 1.07 -18.45
N ALA A 129 -22.34 2.12 -18.65
CA ALA A 129 -23.23 2.25 -19.79
C ALA A 129 -22.49 2.62 -21.10
N ASP A 130 -21.35 3.30 -21.01
CA ASP A 130 -20.55 3.72 -22.15
C ASP A 130 -19.80 2.55 -22.83
N PHE A 131 -19.72 1.37 -22.21
CA PHE A 131 -19.30 0.14 -22.91
C PHE A 131 -20.12 -0.14 -24.16
N SER A 132 -21.36 0.36 -24.24
CA SER A 132 -22.17 0.31 -25.46
C SER A 132 -21.57 1.05 -26.67
N ARG A 133 -20.54 1.89 -26.47
CA ARG A 133 -19.87 2.75 -27.46
C ARG A 133 -18.49 2.27 -27.92
N ILE A 134 -17.90 1.25 -27.30
CA ILE A 134 -16.68 0.57 -27.80
C ILE A 134 -17.04 -0.68 -28.60
N ASP A 135 -16.09 -1.30 -29.30
CA ASP A 135 -16.36 -2.54 -30.04
C ASP A 135 -16.90 -3.67 -29.13
N PRO A 136 -17.91 -4.45 -29.56
CA PRO A 136 -18.43 -5.60 -28.82
C PRO A 136 -17.38 -6.58 -28.30
N CYS A 137 -16.27 -6.80 -29.02
CA CYS A 137 -15.25 -7.77 -28.61
C CYS A 137 -14.37 -7.32 -27.42
N PHE A 138 -14.56 -6.08 -26.94
CA PHE A 138 -13.89 -5.54 -25.74
C PHE A 138 -14.86 -5.33 -24.56
N ARG A 139 -16.05 -5.92 -24.62
CA ARG A 139 -17.08 -5.82 -23.57
C ARG A 139 -17.11 -7.10 -22.75
N LEU A 140 -17.14 -6.97 -21.42
CA LEU A 140 -17.59 -8.06 -20.57
C LEU A 140 -19.11 -8.30 -20.73
N PRO A 141 -19.58 -9.56 -20.69
CA PRO A 141 -21.00 -9.87 -20.65
C PRO A 141 -21.71 -9.27 -19.43
N ASP A 142 -22.97 -8.85 -19.59
CA ASP A 142 -23.79 -8.21 -18.56
C ASP A 142 -23.93 -9.03 -17.26
N ASP A 143 -23.81 -10.36 -17.33
CA ASP A 143 -23.86 -11.27 -16.18
C ASP A 143 -22.56 -11.34 -15.39
N ILE A 144 -21.43 -10.93 -15.98
CA ILE A 144 -20.17 -10.74 -15.24
C ILE A 144 -20.20 -9.39 -14.51
N TRP A 145 -20.69 -8.32 -15.15
CA TRP A 145 -20.94 -7.05 -14.45
C TRP A 145 -21.93 -7.19 -13.29
N ARG A 146 -22.95 -8.05 -13.41
CA ARG A 146 -23.88 -8.37 -12.32
C ARG A 146 -23.26 -9.14 -11.14
N GLN A 147 -22.05 -9.69 -11.31
CA GLN A 147 -21.26 -10.28 -10.21
C GLN A 147 -20.30 -9.27 -9.55
N LEU A 148 -20.13 -8.10 -10.16
CA LEU A 148 -19.22 -7.03 -9.73
C LEU A 148 -19.97 -5.70 -9.47
N PRO A 149 -20.97 -5.68 -8.56
CA PRO A 149 -21.85 -4.52 -8.36
C PRO A 149 -21.10 -3.27 -7.87
N ASP A 150 -19.96 -3.46 -7.20
CA ASP A 150 -19.14 -2.37 -6.65
C ASP A 150 -18.51 -1.49 -7.75
N TYR A 151 -18.42 -1.97 -9.00
CA TYR A 151 -17.95 -1.19 -10.15
C TYR A 151 -19.04 -0.36 -10.85
N SER A 152 -20.27 -0.33 -10.32
CA SER A 152 -21.40 0.38 -10.95
C SER A 152 -21.25 1.90 -11.06
N ASP A 153 -20.34 2.52 -10.30
CA ASP A 153 -19.98 3.94 -10.38
C ASP A 153 -18.49 4.18 -10.75
N PHE A 154 -17.79 3.17 -11.29
CA PHE A 154 -16.43 3.29 -11.78
C PHE A 154 -16.40 3.77 -13.24
N GLY A 155 -15.31 4.41 -13.63
CA GLY A 155 -14.88 4.55 -15.02
C GLY A 155 -13.84 3.47 -15.34
N PHE A 156 -13.51 3.26 -16.61
CA PHE A 156 -12.62 2.15 -17.01
C PHE A 156 -11.60 2.61 -18.05
N ALA A 157 -10.32 2.27 -17.85
CA ALA A 157 -9.33 2.32 -18.91
C ALA A 157 -9.35 0.97 -19.67
N VAL A 158 -9.48 1.02 -20.99
CA VAL A 158 -9.45 -0.15 -21.88
C VAL A 158 -8.19 -0.05 -22.73
N PHE A 159 -7.39 -1.11 -22.75
CA PHE A 159 -6.16 -1.23 -23.52
C PHE A 159 -6.23 -2.47 -24.41
N GLN A 160 -6.39 -2.28 -25.72
CA GLN A 160 -6.32 -3.33 -26.73
C GLN A 160 -4.88 -3.51 -27.20
N LEU A 161 -4.41 -4.75 -27.29
CA LEU A 161 -3.10 -5.07 -27.86
C LEU A 161 -3.15 -5.04 -29.40
N LYS A 162 -2.22 -4.32 -30.03
CA LYS A 162 -2.05 -4.36 -31.50
C LYS A 162 -1.47 -5.69 -31.98
N LEU A 163 -0.70 -6.36 -31.12
CA LEU A 163 -0.05 -7.64 -31.42
C LEU A 163 -1.02 -8.83 -31.36
N THR A 164 -1.15 -9.54 -32.48
CA THR A 164 -1.58 -10.95 -32.52
C THR A 164 -0.36 -11.84 -32.56
N LEU A 165 -0.22 -12.77 -31.61
CA LEU A 165 0.80 -13.82 -31.73
C LEU A 165 0.46 -14.74 -32.91
N THR A 166 1.47 -15.18 -33.64
CA THR A 166 1.33 -16.25 -34.64
C THR A 166 1.66 -17.61 -34.01
N ASP A 167 1.16 -18.72 -34.54
CA ASP A 167 1.35 -20.05 -33.94
C ASP A 167 2.84 -20.46 -33.78
N ASP A 168 3.73 -19.94 -34.63
CA ASP A 168 5.18 -20.17 -34.54
C ASP A 168 5.89 -19.25 -33.51
N GLN A 169 5.15 -18.32 -32.87
CA GLN A 169 5.67 -17.27 -31.98
C GLN A 169 5.00 -17.29 -30.60
N LEU A 170 4.92 -18.47 -29.97
CA LEU A 170 4.56 -18.62 -28.55
C LEU A 170 5.73 -18.22 -27.62
N VAL A 171 6.37 -17.10 -27.92
CA VAL A 171 7.41 -16.45 -27.09
C VAL A 171 6.72 -15.45 -26.18
N GLU A 172 7.20 -15.33 -24.95
CA GLU A 172 6.74 -14.34 -23.98
C GLU A 172 7.14 -12.93 -24.46
N ASN A 173 6.19 -12.17 -25.01
CA ASN A 173 6.45 -10.82 -25.52
C ASN A 173 6.41 -9.80 -24.37
N THR A 174 7.54 -9.16 -24.10
CA THR A 174 7.62 -7.97 -23.24
C THR A 174 7.05 -6.77 -23.98
N ILE A 175 5.83 -6.37 -23.63
CA ILE A 175 5.17 -5.16 -24.16
C ILE A 175 5.50 -3.99 -23.21
N HIS A 176 5.70 -2.77 -23.74
CA HIS A 176 6.06 -1.64 -22.88
C HIS A 176 4.96 -1.32 -21.84
N PRO A 177 5.28 -0.68 -20.70
CA PRO A 177 4.27 -0.37 -19.69
C PRO A 177 3.16 0.56 -20.21
N MET A 178 1.94 0.36 -19.73
CA MET A 178 0.81 1.27 -19.92
C MET A 178 0.78 2.28 -18.77
N ALA A 179 0.72 3.58 -19.05
CA ALA A 179 0.61 4.62 -18.03
C ALA A 179 -0.60 5.52 -18.24
N PHE A 180 -1.26 5.93 -17.14
CA PHE A 180 -2.39 6.85 -17.19
C PHE A 180 -2.65 7.57 -15.85
N GLU A 181 -2.98 8.86 -15.91
CA GLU A 181 -3.43 9.68 -14.78
C GLU A 181 -4.95 9.90 -14.83
N PHE A 182 -5.63 9.81 -13.68
CA PHE A 182 -7.07 10.05 -13.55
C PHE A 182 -7.43 10.80 -12.25
N PRO A 183 -8.54 11.56 -12.21
CA PRO A 183 -9.08 12.16 -10.99
C PRO A 183 -9.72 11.08 -10.11
N THR A 184 -9.11 10.78 -8.97
CA THR A 184 -9.56 9.72 -8.05
C THR A 184 -10.52 10.27 -6.99
N ARG A 185 -11.59 9.51 -6.68
CA ARG A 185 -12.46 9.82 -5.53
C ARG A 185 -11.90 9.32 -4.20
N VAL A 186 -10.92 8.42 -4.21
CA VAL A 186 -10.28 7.85 -3.01
C VAL A 186 -9.02 8.63 -2.65
N THR A 187 -9.14 9.95 -2.45
CA THR A 187 -8.01 10.90 -2.29
C THR A 187 -6.96 10.54 -1.24
N GLU A 188 -7.35 9.78 -0.22
CA GLU A 188 -6.47 9.36 0.88
C GLU A 188 -5.80 7.99 0.65
N LYS A 189 -6.14 7.28 -0.43
CA LYS A 189 -5.70 5.91 -0.72
C LYS A 189 -5.05 5.78 -2.10
N LEU A 190 -4.03 4.94 -2.22
CA LEU A 190 -3.60 4.43 -3.52
C LEU A 190 -4.38 3.16 -3.86
N TYR A 191 -5.00 3.15 -5.02
CA TYR A 191 -5.80 2.04 -5.55
C TYR A 191 -5.04 1.27 -6.64
N PHE A 192 -5.10 -0.06 -6.59
CA PHE A 192 -4.48 -0.97 -7.54
C PHE A 192 -5.56 -1.92 -8.12
N PRO A 193 -5.84 -1.88 -9.44
CA PRO A 193 -6.92 -2.65 -10.07
C PRO A 193 -6.57 -4.14 -10.24
N THR A 194 -6.67 -4.91 -9.17
CA THR A 194 -6.24 -6.32 -9.09
C THR A 194 -7.35 -7.37 -9.13
N VAL A 195 -8.64 -7.03 -9.23
CA VAL A 195 -9.68 -8.05 -9.48
C VAL A 195 -9.48 -8.70 -10.85
N HIS A 196 -9.31 -10.02 -10.86
CA HIS A 196 -9.13 -10.88 -12.02
C HIS A 196 -10.48 -11.29 -12.62
N VAL A 197 -10.63 -11.09 -13.93
CA VAL A 197 -11.73 -11.67 -14.73
C VAL A 197 -11.12 -12.15 -16.05
N HIS A 198 -11.19 -13.46 -16.27
CA HIS A 198 -10.68 -14.17 -17.45
C HIS A 198 -11.64 -15.32 -17.79
N ASP A 199 -11.43 -15.99 -18.92
CA ASP A 199 -12.21 -17.16 -19.39
C ASP A 199 -13.74 -16.95 -19.48
N GLY A 200 -14.19 -15.68 -19.46
CA GLY A 200 -15.60 -15.30 -19.39
C GLY A 200 -16.24 -15.47 -18.01
N ALA A 201 -15.46 -15.56 -16.92
CA ALA A 201 -15.95 -15.80 -15.56
C ALA A 201 -15.32 -14.87 -14.51
N TYR A 202 -16.06 -14.64 -13.42
CA TYR A 202 -15.52 -14.09 -12.18
C TYR A 202 -15.27 -15.23 -11.18
N HIS A 203 -14.12 -15.20 -10.51
CA HIS A 203 -13.73 -16.17 -9.49
C HIS A 203 -13.58 -15.48 -8.13
N ALA A 204 -13.93 -16.16 -7.03
CA ALA A 204 -13.83 -15.59 -5.68
C ALA A 204 -12.38 -15.47 -5.16
N THR A 205 -11.46 -16.23 -5.77
CA THR A 205 -10.01 -16.08 -5.61
C THR A 205 -9.35 -15.97 -6.99
N GLY A 206 -8.18 -15.35 -7.06
CA GLY A 206 -7.36 -15.23 -8.26
C GLY A 206 -5.91 -15.62 -7.97
N ASP A 207 -5.18 -16.04 -9.00
CA ASP A 207 -3.74 -16.32 -8.90
C ASP A 207 -2.93 -15.05 -9.12
N PHE A 208 -2.31 -14.56 -8.05
CA PHE A 208 -1.41 -13.41 -8.12
C PHE A 208 0.00 -13.91 -8.40
N TYR A 209 0.62 -13.38 -9.47
CA TYR A 209 2.07 -13.21 -9.56
C TYR A 209 2.36 -11.73 -9.77
N HIS A 210 2.17 -10.95 -8.70
CA HIS A 210 2.19 -9.50 -8.74
C HIS A 210 3.37 -8.90 -7.98
N ARG A 211 3.87 -7.78 -8.51
CA ARG A 211 4.71 -6.83 -7.77
C ARG A 211 4.08 -5.45 -7.82
N PHE A 212 3.84 -4.90 -6.64
CA PHE A 212 3.32 -3.56 -6.46
C PHE A 212 4.45 -2.60 -6.16
N TYR A 213 4.37 -1.39 -6.69
CA TYR A 213 5.29 -0.28 -6.43
C TYR A 213 4.49 0.97 -6.07
N CYS A 214 5.02 1.81 -5.17
CA CYS A 214 4.43 3.12 -4.89
C CYS A 214 5.44 4.13 -4.33
N GLN A 215 5.06 5.40 -4.36
CA GLN A 215 5.76 6.49 -3.69
C GLN A 215 4.85 7.08 -2.60
N ARG A 216 4.89 6.47 -1.41
CA ARG A 216 4.04 6.81 -0.26
C ARG A 216 4.78 6.61 1.06
N GLU A 217 4.68 7.57 1.96
CA GLU A 217 5.50 7.65 3.18
C GLU A 217 5.36 6.40 4.08
N ASN A 218 4.12 5.97 4.30
CA ASN A 218 3.73 4.83 5.15
C ASN A 218 3.70 3.48 4.41
N ALA A 219 4.24 3.39 3.18
CA ALA A 219 4.08 2.24 2.28
C ALA A 219 4.33 0.88 2.94
N ARG A 220 5.45 0.70 3.69
CA ARG A 220 5.75 -0.57 4.40
C ARG A 220 4.58 -1.10 5.22
N VAL A 221 3.91 -0.18 5.91
CA VAL A 221 2.93 -0.50 6.94
C VAL A 221 1.54 -0.72 6.32
N GLU A 222 1.20 0.07 5.31
CA GLU A 222 -0.01 -0.14 4.50
C GLU A 222 0.09 -1.42 3.66
N PHE A 223 1.29 -1.77 3.16
CA PHE A 223 1.53 -3.05 2.49
C PHE A 223 1.42 -4.23 3.47
N LYS A 224 1.99 -4.18 4.69
CA LYS A 224 1.76 -5.23 5.72
C LYS A 224 0.27 -5.42 6.00
N TYR A 225 -0.46 -4.33 6.21
CA TYR A 225 -1.90 -4.37 6.46
C TYR A 225 -2.68 -5.09 5.35
N GLN A 226 -2.38 -4.78 4.08
CA GLN A 226 -3.01 -5.47 2.95
C GLN A 226 -2.49 -6.90 2.75
N TRP A 227 -1.21 -7.16 2.99
CA TRP A 227 -0.63 -8.49 2.94
C TRP A 227 -1.29 -9.43 3.97
N ASP A 228 -1.48 -8.96 5.21
CA ASP A 228 -2.17 -9.69 6.29
C ASP A 228 -3.62 -10.03 5.89
N ILE A 229 -4.37 -9.05 5.37
CA ILE A 229 -5.75 -9.24 4.88
C ILE A 229 -5.80 -10.29 3.76
N MET A 230 -4.90 -10.20 2.77
CA MET A 230 -4.88 -11.15 1.65
C MET A 230 -4.54 -12.58 2.12
N HIS A 231 -3.74 -12.72 3.18
CA HIS A 231 -3.46 -14.02 3.83
C HIS A 231 -4.50 -14.45 4.87
N GLY A 232 -5.59 -13.69 5.05
CA GLY A 232 -6.66 -13.99 6.02
C GLY A 232 -6.25 -13.84 7.49
N GLN A 233 -5.24 -13.01 7.78
CA GLN A 233 -4.71 -12.74 9.11
C GLN A 233 -5.34 -11.46 9.70
N GLU A 234 -5.42 -11.36 11.03
CA GLU A 234 -5.72 -10.07 11.67
C GLU A 234 -4.51 -9.15 11.52
N PRO A 235 -4.64 -7.92 10.99
CA PRO A 235 -3.48 -7.06 10.72
C PRO A 235 -2.69 -6.69 11.98
N GLU A 236 -1.39 -6.99 11.98
CA GLU A 236 -0.51 -6.76 13.12
C GLU A 236 0.22 -5.41 13.06
N PHE A 237 0.70 -4.94 14.22
CA PHE A 237 1.48 -3.71 14.31
C PHE A 237 2.92 -3.93 13.82
N VAL A 238 3.32 -3.19 12.78
CA VAL A 238 4.70 -3.21 12.27
C VAL A 238 5.65 -2.48 13.20
N GLU A 239 6.67 -3.18 13.70
CA GLU A 239 7.66 -2.60 14.60
C GLU A 239 8.65 -1.67 13.84
N PRO A 240 9.09 -0.54 14.44
CA PRO A 240 10.06 0.35 13.81
C PRO A 240 11.43 -0.30 13.52
N GLY A 241 11.57 -0.82 12.30
CA GLY A 241 12.80 -1.50 11.85
C GLY A 241 12.59 -2.95 11.46
N GLU A 242 11.36 -3.45 11.56
CA GLU A 242 10.96 -4.75 11.03
C GLU A 242 11.16 -4.83 9.51
N LEU A 243 11.67 -5.97 9.05
CA LEU A 243 11.95 -6.29 7.65
C LEU A 243 11.07 -7.47 7.24
N PHE A 244 10.50 -7.41 6.04
CA PHE A 244 9.71 -8.49 5.47
C PHE A 244 10.37 -8.96 4.17
N GLU A 245 10.53 -10.27 3.98
CA GLU A 245 11.19 -10.83 2.79
C GLU A 245 10.47 -10.51 1.47
N TRP A 246 9.23 -10.01 1.54
CA TRP A 246 8.39 -9.58 0.42
C TRP A 246 8.25 -8.05 0.26
N PHE A 247 8.82 -7.23 1.16
CA PHE A 247 8.75 -5.76 1.11
C PHE A 247 10.12 -5.12 0.93
N TYR A 248 10.22 -4.15 0.02
CA TYR A 248 11.46 -3.43 -0.25
C TYR A 248 11.25 -1.92 -0.41
N ARG A 249 12.32 -1.13 -0.23
CA ARG A 249 12.30 0.35 -0.32
C ARG A 249 13.68 0.86 -0.72
N THR A 250 13.75 1.90 -1.55
CA THR A 250 15.02 2.51 -1.97
C THR A 250 15.74 3.14 -0.77
N GLU A 251 16.98 2.71 -0.53
CA GLU A 251 17.88 3.35 0.43
C GLU A 251 18.62 4.54 -0.21
N GLY A 252 18.25 5.76 0.19
CA GLY A 252 18.84 6.98 -0.36
C GLY A 252 18.24 7.41 -1.69
N ASP A 253 19.08 7.98 -2.55
CA ASP A 253 18.74 8.49 -3.88
C ASP A 253 18.80 7.36 -4.92
N PHE A 254 17.77 7.26 -5.76
CA PHE A 254 17.64 6.27 -6.82
C PHE A 254 17.65 6.89 -8.23
N THR A 255 17.78 8.22 -8.34
CA THR A 255 17.64 8.96 -9.60
C THR A 255 18.81 8.75 -10.58
N ASP A 256 19.97 8.29 -10.09
CA ASP A 256 21.08 7.81 -10.92
C ASP A 256 20.81 6.44 -11.58
N SER A 257 19.73 5.75 -11.19
CA SER A 257 19.41 4.36 -11.59
C SER A 257 18.02 4.18 -12.23
N ILE A 258 17.28 5.27 -12.42
CA ILE A 258 16.06 5.33 -13.23
C ILE A 258 16.22 6.51 -14.19
N ASP A 259 15.91 6.34 -15.47
CA ASP A 259 15.96 7.43 -16.46
C ASP A 259 14.81 8.42 -16.20
N MET A 260 15.06 9.36 -15.29
CA MET A 260 14.09 10.38 -14.86
C MET A 260 13.65 11.30 -16.00
N GLN A 261 14.40 11.38 -17.11
CA GLN A 261 13.99 12.11 -18.30
C GLN A 261 12.92 11.31 -19.07
N ARG A 262 13.15 10.02 -19.32
CA ARG A 262 12.15 9.12 -19.93
C ARG A 262 10.92 8.88 -19.03
N CYS A 263 11.04 9.09 -17.73
CA CYS A 263 9.91 9.02 -16.82
C CYS A 263 8.90 10.16 -16.99
N GLU A 264 9.19 11.24 -17.74
CA GLU A 264 8.28 12.39 -17.96
C GLU A 264 7.62 12.98 -16.67
N GLY A 265 8.26 12.85 -15.50
CA GLY A 265 7.70 13.26 -14.20
C GLY A 265 6.68 12.30 -13.59
N LEU A 266 6.42 11.14 -14.22
CA LEU A 266 5.61 10.04 -13.67
C LEU A 266 6.17 9.55 -12.33
N ILE A 267 7.48 9.61 -12.14
CA ILE A 267 8.19 9.27 -10.89
C ILE A 267 8.67 10.56 -10.21
N ASP A 268 8.49 10.63 -8.91
CA ASP A 268 8.88 11.77 -8.07
C ASP A 268 10.34 11.58 -7.59
N PRO A 269 11.32 12.41 -7.95
CA PRO A 269 12.70 12.23 -7.49
C PRO A 269 12.83 12.37 -5.97
N ASP A 270 12.00 13.22 -5.35
CA ASP A 270 12.06 13.54 -3.93
C ASP A 270 11.36 12.50 -3.01
N LYS A 271 10.81 11.40 -3.57
CA LYS A 271 10.07 10.38 -2.80
C LYS A 271 10.62 8.98 -3.03
N GLN A 272 11.01 8.32 -1.93
CA GLN A 272 11.45 6.93 -1.97
C GLN A 272 10.41 6.01 -2.63
N LEU A 273 10.90 5.15 -3.52
CA LEU A 273 10.13 4.06 -4.09
C LEU A 273 10.04 2.92 -3.07
N SER A 274 8.86 2.32 -2.95
CA SER A 274 8.61 1.16 -2.09
C SER A 274 7.86 0.09 -2.88
N SER A 275 8.11 -1.20 -2.61
CA SER A 275 7.46 -2.31 -3.31
C SER A 275 7.05 -3.47 -2.42
N MET A 276 6.04 -4.22 -2.87
CA MET A 276 5.54 -5.46 -2.27
C MET A 276 5.42 -6.54 -3.34
N VAL A 277 5.88 -7.75 -3.04
CA VAL A 277 5.65 -8.94 -3.87
C VAL A 277 4.51 -9.77 -3.28
N LEU A 278 3.55 -10.19 -4.13
CA LEU A 278 2.42 -11.04 -3.76
C LEU A 278 2.31 -12.19 -4.76
N ILE A 279 2.61 -13.41 -4.29
CA ILE A 279 2.64 -14.63 -5.11
C ILE A 279 1.80 -15.72 -4.43
N GLY A 280 0.76 -16.23 -5.10
CA GLY A 280 -0.16 -17.23 -4.56
C GLY A 280 -1.62 -17.01 -4.99
N ASN A 281 -2.52 -17.90 -4.55
CA ASN A 281 -3.96 -17.77 -4.76
C ASN A 281 -4.59 -17.02 -3.59
N PHE A 282 -5.22 -15.87 -3.86
CA PHE A 282 -5.72 -14.94 -2.83
C PHE A 282 -7.16 -14.47 -3.14
N PRO A 283 -7.89 -13.87 -2.17
CA PRO A 283 -9.19 -13.26 -2.42
C PRO A 283 -9.17 -12.32 -3.63
N ASN A 284 -10.16 -12.44 -4.51
CA ASN A 284 -10.16 -11.70 -5.76
C ASN A 284 -10.69 -10.27 -5.57
N VAL A 285 -9.85 -9.39 -5.05
CA VAL A 285 -10.18 -8.00 -4.67
C VAL A 285 -9.14 -7.00 -5.19
N ASP A 286 -9.51 -5.72 -5.25
CA ASP A 286 -8.59 -4.61 -5.53
C ASP A 286 -7.80 -4.21 -4.28
N ILE A 287 -6.51 -3.94 -4.43
CA ILE A 287 -5.64 -3.54 -3.32
C ILE A 287 -5.71 -2.03 -3.08
N LEU A 288 -5.84 -1.64 -1.80
CA LEU A 288 -6.04 -0.26 -1.34
C LEU A 288 -5.04 0.12 -0.24
N LEU A 289 -3.99 0.86 -0.56
CA LEU A 289 -3.03 1.37 0.43
C LEU A 289 -3.58 2.66 1.04
N GLY A 290 -3.88 2.65 2.34
CA GLY A 290 -4.37 3.81 3.08
C GLY A 290 -5.43 3.52 4.15
N ASP A 291 -6.03 2.33 4.15
CA ASP A 291 -6.98 1.93 5.19
C ASP A 291 -6.38 1.92 6.60
N TYR A 292 -5.12 1.47 6.72
CA TYR A 292 -4.35 1.47 7.97
C TYR A 292 -4.33 2.83 8.71
N ILE A 293 -4.30 3.93 7.96
CA ILE A 293 -4.24 5.29 8.52
C ILE A 293 -5.55 5.70 9.19
N LYS A 294 -6.70 5.20 8.72
CA LYS A 294 -8.01 5.71 9.17
C LYS A 294 -8.55 5.08 10.45
N GLU A 295 -8.00 3.95 10.90
CA GLU A 295 -8.56 3.25 12.07
C GLU A 295 -7.68 3.24 13.33
N ARG A 296 -6.37 2.93 13.29
CA ARG A 296 -5.62 2.68 14.56
C ARG A 296 -4.14 3.05 14.71
N PHE A 297 -3.29 3.09 13.67
CA PHE A 297 -1.86 2.81 13.91
C PHE A 297 -0.77 3.67 13.22
N VAL A 298 -0.99 4.93 12.85
CA VAL A 298 0.16 5.82 12.56
C VAL A 298 0.96 6.03 13.87
N PRO A 299 2.29 5.76 13.91
CA PRO A 299 3.08 5.97 15.12
C PRO A 299 3.03 7.43 15.58
N ILE A 300 2.49 7.67 16.77
CA ILE A 300 2.42 9.01 17.36
C ILE A 300 3.82 9.44 17.79
N VAL A 301 4.56 10.09 16.90
CA VAL A 301 5.87 10.68 17.20
C VAL A 301 5.66 11.92 18.06
N VAL A 302 6.32 11.98 19.23
CA VAL A 302 6.28 13.16 20.12
C VAL A 302 7.66 13.81 20.22
N PRO A 303 8.03 14.70 19.28
CA PRO A 303 9.32 15.38 19.27
C PRO A 303 9.35 16.60 20.21
N ASP A 304 8.18 17.16 20.56
CA ASP A 304 8.06 18.40 21.31
C ASP A 304 6.80 18.47 22.20
N VAL A 305 6.74 19.52 23.02
CA VAL A 305 5.69 19.77 24.02
C VAL A 305 4.34 20.11 23.38
N GLU A 306 4.32 20.74 22.20
CA GLU A 306 3.05 21.06 21.51
C GLU A 306 2.43 19.81 20.89
N THR A 307 3.25 18.86 20.44
CA THR A 307 2.81 17.55 19.98
C THR A 307 2.36 16.70 21.15
N ALA A 308 3.07 16.73 22.28
CA ALA A 308 2.64 16.08 23.52
C ALA A 308 1.23 16.55 23.96
N LYS A 309 0.96 17.86 23.91
CA LYS A 309 -0.37 18.43 24.20
C LYS A 309 -1.47 17.95 23.25
N LYS A 310 -1.17 17.62 21.99
CA LYS A 310 -2.15 17.02 21.06
C LYS A 310 -2.49 15.59 21.49
N VAL A 311 -1.50 14.78 21.88
CA VAL A 311 -1.74 13.41 22.38
C VAL A 311 -2.66 13.42 23.60
N VAL A 312 -2.47 14.36 24.52
CA VAL A 312 -3.31 14.53 25.72
C VAL A 312 -4.78 14.90 25.40
N GLN A 313 -5.07 15.35 24.17
CA GLN A 313 -6.44 15.65 23.70
C GLN A 313 -7.11 14.45 23.00
N MET A 314 -6.37 13.39 22.70
CA MET A 314 -6.91 12.17 22.07
C MET A 314 -7.68 11.31 23.08
N SER A 315 -8.66 10.55 22.60
CA SER A 315 -9.38 9.57 23.42
C SER A 315 -8.50 8.36 23.78
N SER A 316 -8.91 7.61 24.80
CA SER A 316 -8.23 6.35 25.13
C SER A 316 -8.32 5.31 24.00
N GLU A 317 -9.34 5.38 23.14
CA GLU A 317 -9.51 4.43 22.02
C GLU A 317 -8.53 4.71 20.88
N GLU A 318 -8.22 5.98 20.60
CA GLU A 318 -7.18 6.39 19.65
C GLU A 318 -5.75 6.13 20.20
N VAL A 319 -5.57 6.15 21.53
CA VAL A 319 -4.25 6.01 22.18
C VAL A 319 -3.93 4.58 22.62
N ALA A 320 -4.92 3.74 22.93
CA ALA A 320 -4.70 2.33 23.29
C ALA A 320 -3.80 1.54 22.32
N PRO A 321 -3.92 1.68 20.98
CA PRO A 321 -3.06 1.00 20.02
C PRO A 321 -1.61 1.52 20.03
N GLN A 322 -1.40 2.73 20.56
CA GLN A 322 -0.12 3.46 20.55
C GLN A 322 0.63 3.44 21.89
N LEU A 323 0.08 2.77 22.91
CA LEU A 323 0.63 2.76 24.28
C LEU A 323 2.09 2.31 24.37
N LYS A 324 2.54 1.36 23.52
CA LYS A 324 3.95 0.93 23.50
C LYS A 324 4.86 2.07 23.04
N ASN A 325 4.58 2.63 21.86
CA ASN A 325 5.34 3.72 21.25
C ASN A 325 5.38 4.97 22.17
N LEU A 326 4.24 5.37 22.73
CA LEU A 326 4.16 6.50 23.67
C LEU A 326 4.91 6.25 24.98
N MET A 327 4.95 5.00 25.47
CA MET A 327 5.78 4.62 26.62
C MET A 327 7.28 4.64 26.31
N GLU A 328 7.69 4.39 25.06
CA GLU A 328 9.08 4.52 24.63
C GLU A 328 9.51 5.99 24.49
N HIS A 329 8.61 6.90 24.10
CA HIS A 329 8.90 8.34 24.18
C HIS A 329 9.25 8.79 25.61
N ILE A 330 8.63 8.23 26.65
CA ILE A 330 8.99 8.52 28.06
C ILE A 330 10.41 8.05 28.44
N ARG A 331 11.02 7.13 27.68
CA ARG A 331 12.35 6.59 27.97
C ARG A 331 13.46 7.64 27.81
N ASP A 332 13.38 8.42 26.72
CA ASP A 332 14.50 9.23 26.21
C ASP A 332 14.14 10.70 25.87
N ALA A 333 12.87 11.12 26.00
CA ALA A 333 12.43 12.48 25.66
C ALA A 333 12.82 13.56 26.69
N ASP A 334 12.70 14.82 26.28
CA ASP A 334 12.86 15.99 27.16
C ASP A 334 11.87 15.95 28.35
N GLN A 335 12.32 16.42 29.51
CA GLN A 335 11.52 16.44 30.74
C GLN A 335 10.16 17.15 30.56
N ALA A 336 10.09 18.20 29.75
CA ALA A 336 8.85 18.93 29.49
C ALA A 336 7.85 18.12 28.61
N VAL A 337 8.32 17.16 27.82
CA VAL A 337 7.45 16.18 27.13
C VAL A 337 6.97 15.12 28.11
N VAL A 338 7.87 14.60 28.96
CA VAL A 338 7.54 13.61 30.00
C VAL A 338 6.53 14.15 31.02
N ASP A 339 6.65 15.42 31.42
CA ASP A 339 5.73 16.09 32.35
C ASP A 339 4.32 16.31 31.77
N VAL A 340 4.16 16.30 30.43
CA VAL A 340 2.86 16.39 29.76
C VAL A 340 2.27 15.01 29.46
N LEU A 341 3.06 14.10 28.87
CA LEU A 341 2.59 12.75 28.51
C LEU A 341 2.35 11.86 29.73
N GLY A 342 3.24 11.92 30.73
CA GLY A 342 3.25 10.99 31.86
C GLY A 342 1.91 10.95 32.63
N PRO A 343 1.39 12.09 33.11
CA PRO A 343 0.12 12.12 33.84
C PRO A 343 -1.08 11.64 33.01
N TYR A 344 -1.09 11.92 31.71
CA TYR A 344 -2.14 11.46 30.80
C TYR A 344 -2.09 9.94 30.60
N LEU A 345 -0.92 9.37 30.30
CA LEU A 345 -0.72 7.93 30.19
C LEU A 345 -1.00 7.20 31.51
N GLY A 346 -0.68 7.84 32.64
CA GLY A 346 -1.08 7.40 33.98
C GLY A 346 -2.61 7.34 34.17
N SER A 347 -3.35 8.29 33.61
CA SER A 347 -4.82 8.35 33.72
C SER A 347 -5.56 7.21 33.00
N LEU A 348 -4.92 6.56 32.02
CA LEU A 348 -5.46 5.40 31.31
C LEU A 348 -5.53 4.12 32.17
N GLY A 349 -4.88 4.15 33.35
CA GLY A 349 -5.07 3.21 34.44
C GLY A 349 -4.86 1.74 34.07
N GLY A 350 -5.94 0.97 33.99
CA GLY A 350 -5.87 -0.47 33.69
C GLY A 350 -5.34 -0.78 32.28
N GLN A 351 -5.53 0.12 31.31
CA GLN A 351 -5.18 -0.14 29.90
C GLN A 351 -3.67 -0.23 29.67
N ILE A 352 -2.87 0.51 30.45
CA ILE A 352 -1.40 0.59 30.31
C ILE A 352 -0.64 -0.39 31.22
N LEU A 353 -1.36 -1.23 32.00
CA LEU A 353 -0.75 -2.26 32.86
C LEU A 353 0.22 -3.22 32.13
N PRO A 354 -0.02 -3.68 30.88
CA PRO A 354 0.93 -4.53 30.17
C PRO A 354 2.28 -3.84 29.94
N GLN A 355 2.25 -2.59 29.47
CA GLN A 355 3.45 -1.78 29.22
C GLN A 355 4.17 -1.45 30.53
N VAL A 356 3.45 -1.06 31.57
CA VAL A 356 4.00 -0.81 32.92
C VAL A 356 4.72 -2.06 33.46
N ARG A 357 4.09 -3.24 33.41
CA ARG A 357 4.71 -4.51 33.83
C ARG A 357 5.94 -4.84 32.98
N SER A 358 5.94 -4.53 31.69
CA SER A 358 7.10 -4.70 30.80
C SER A 358 8.26 -3.76 31.16
N THR A 359 8.00 -2.45 31.29
CA THR A 359 9.02 -1.45 31.66
C THR A 359 9.64 -1.74 33.03
N LEU A 360 8.86 -2.16 34.03
CA LEU A 360 9.39 -2.57 35.34
C LEU A 360 10.34 -3.80 35.25
N LYS A 361 10.06 -4.73 34.34
CA LYS A 361 10.88 -5.93 34.10
C LYS A 361 12.11 -5.69 33.21
N SER A 362 12.14 -4.60 32.45
CA SER A 362 13.22 -4.26 31.51
C SER A 362 14.62 -4.12 32.14
N GLY A 363 14.69 -3.80 33.44
CA GLY A 363 15.94 -3.43 34.11
C GLY A 363 16.52 -2.07 33.69
N HIS A 364 15.85 -1.33 32.79
CA HIS A 364 16.32 -0.04 32.28
C HIS A 364 16.08 1.09 33.29
N GLY A 365 17.03 1.26 34.21
CA GLY A 365 16.93 2.16 35.37
C GLY A 365 16.37 3.56 35.11
N PRO A 366 16.82 4.30 34.08
CA PRO A 366 16.25 5.63 33.75
C PRO A 366 14.75 5.59 33.45
N TRP A 367 14.31 4.62 32.64
CA TRP A 367 12.91 4.46 32.23
C TRP A 367 12.03 4.06 33.40
N ILE A 368 12.52 3.16 34.27
CA ILE A 368 11.85 2.76 35.51
C ILE A 368 11.68 3.98 36.43
N ARG A 369 12.66 4.88 36.53
CA ARG A 369 12.50 6.12 37.30
C ARG A 369 11.48 7.08 36.68
N ALA A 370 11.51 7.28 35.37
CA ALA A 370 10.53 8.12 34.67
C ALA A 370 9.09 7.60 34.84
N LEU A 371 8.89 6.29 34.69
CA LEU A 371 7.63 5.58 34.96
C LEU A 371 7.12 5.85 36.39
N LEU A 372 7.96 5.64 37.41
CA LEU A 372 7.62 5.85 38.83
C LEU A 372 7.35 7.31 39.20
N ALA A 373 8.00 8.25 38.49
CA ALA A 373 7.94 9.68 38.80
C ALA A 373 6.86 10.45 38.02
N HIS A 374 6.44 9.99 36.84
CA HIS A 374 5.52 10.74 35.96
C HIS A 374 4.29 9.93 35.48
N VAL A 375 4.38 8.61 35.32
CA VAL A 375 3.27 7.79 34.82
C VAL A 375 2.41 7.24 35.96
N ILE A 376 2.99 6.39 36.81
CA ILE A 376 2.24 5.70 37.87
C ILE A 376 2.29 6.44 39.22
N ARG A 377 2.84 7.67 39.23
CA ARG A 377 3.15 8.49 40.42
C ARG A 377 1.98 8.65 41.38
N ASP A 378 0.81 8.91 40.81
CA ASP A 378 -0.43 9.30 41.49
C ASP A 378 -1.51 8.20 41.38
N TRP A 379 -1.11 6.96 41.07
CA TRP A 379 -2.03 5.80 40.99
C TRP A 379 -2.66 5.44 42.34
N GLY A 380 -3.97 5.16 42.31
CA GLY A 380 -4.70 4.64 43.45
C GLY A 380 -4.30 3.20 43.80
N SER A 381 -4.42 2.82 45.09
CA SER A 381 -3.92 1.55 45.64
C SER A 381 -4.41 0.28 44.94
N SER A 382 -5.52 0.32 44.20
CA SER A 382 -5.98 -0.82 43.40
C SER A 382 -5.06 -1.10 42.20
N LEU A 383 -4.65 -0.07 41.46
CA LEU A 383 -3.75 -0.22 40.31
C LEU A 383 -2.31 -0.50 40.73
N VAL A 384 -1.88 0.07 41.86
CA VAL A 384 -0.54 -0.20 42.39
C VAL A 384 -0.38 -1.66 42.82
N LYS A 385 -1.43 -2.30 43.35
CA LYS A 385 -1.43 -3.73 43.69
C LYS A 385 -1.27 -4.66 42.48
N GLU A 386 -1.78 -4.27 41.31
CA GLU A 386 -1.56 -5.01 40.06
C GLU A 386 -0.09 -5.07 39.62
N VAL A 387 0.81 -4.29 40.25
CA VAL A 387 2.26 -4.30 39.96
C VAL A 387 3.13 -4.42 41.22
N GLU A 388 2.56 -4.84 42.36
CA GLU A 388 3.28 -4.91 43.64
C GLU A 388 4.45 -5.92 43.62
N SER A 389 4.29 -7.05 42.94
CA SER A 389 5.34 -8.05 42.71
C SER A 389 6.55 -7.45 41.97
N GLU A 390 6.28 -6.75 40.87
CA GLU A 390 7.28 -6.07 40.05
C GLU A 390 7.97 -4.95 40.84
N LEU A 391 7.22 -4.11 41.56
CA LEU A 391 7.76 -3.03 42.38
C LEU A 391 8.65 -3.53 43.52
N THR A 392 8.24 -4.60 44.21
CA THR A 392 9.04 -5.21 45.27
C THR A 392 10.30 -5.88 44.72
N SER A 393 10.25 -6.41 43.49
CA SER A 393 11.43 -6.98 42.81
C SER A 393 12.55 -5.95 42.52
N LEU A 394 12.23 -4.65 42.53
CA LEU A 394 13.21 -3.57 42.35
C LEU A 394 13.99 -3.19 43.63
N LEU A 395 13.49 -3.55 44.82
CA LEU A 395 14.14 -3.25 46.09
C LEU A 395 15.53 -3.91 46.29
N PRO A 396 15.81 -5.15 45.82
CA PRO A 396 17.16 -5.74 45.82
C PRO A 396 18.05 -5.33 44.63
N VAL A 397 17.59 -4.50 43.69
CA VAL A 397 18.37 -4.16 42.47
C VAL A 397 19.61 -3.33 42.79
N ARG A 398 20.75 -3.70 42.18
CA ARG A 398 22.06 -3.05 42.42
C ARG A 398 22.17 -1.59 41.96
N GLN A 399 21.31 -1.15 41.05
CA GLN A 399 21.27 0.23 40.55
C GLN A 399 20.70 1.16 41.64
N GLU A 400 21.56 1.90 42.34
CA GLU A 400 21.16 2.65 43.55
C GLU A 400 20.03 3.66 43.33
N GLN A 401 20.08 4.46 42.27
CA GLN A 401 19.03 5.45 41.97
C GLN A 401 17.67 4.78 41.68
N THR A 402 17.68 3.67 40.93
CA THR A 402 16.47 2.90 40.60
C THR A 402 15.86 2.27 41.85
N ARG A 403 16.72 1.70 42.71
CA ARG A 403 16.36 1.13 44.02
C ARG A 403 15.80 2.18 44.98
N LEU A 404 16.37 3.39 45.00
CA LEU A 404 15.89 4.50 45.84
C LEU A 404 14.50 4.96 45.39
N ALA A 405 14.30 5.23 44.10
CA ALA A 405 13.00 5.61 43.56
C ALA A 405 11.93 4.53 43.82
N ALA A 406 12.26 3.26 43.62
CA ALA A 406 11.36 2.15 43.95
C ALA A 406 11.02 2.10 45.44
N LYS A 407 11.99 2.33 46.34
CA LYS A 407 11.75 2.37 47.79
C LYS A 407 10.84 3.54 48.19
N GLU A 408 11.07 4.74 47.65
CA GLU A 408 10.24 5.92 47.91
C GLU A 408 8.80 5.74 47.42
N PHE A 409 8.64 5.11 46.24
CA PHE A 409 7.33 4.75 45.71
C PHE A 409 6.62 3.70 46.58
N CYS A 410 7.28 2.59 46.92
CA CYS A 410 6.71 1.55 47.79
C CYS A 410 6.30 2.12 49.16
N ALA A 411 7.11 3.00 49.75
CA ALA A 411 6.80 3.67 51.02
C ALA A 411 5.58 4.61 50.91
N ARG A 412 5.43 5.35 49.80
CA ARG A 412 4.26 6.21 49.54
C ARG A 412 2.95 5.40 49.51
N HIS A 413 2.98 4.22 48.91
CA HIS A 413 1.81 3.36 48.72
C HIS A 413 1.67 2.22 49.75
N ARG A 414 2.57 2.14 50.74
CA ARG A 414 2.63 1.12 51.82
C ARG A 414 2.72 -0.33 51.32
N LEU A 415 3.50 -0.55 50.26
CA LEU A 415 3.74 -1.88 49.70
C LEU A 415 4.73 -2.65 50.58
N GLY A 416 4.46 -3.94 50.80
CA GLY A 416 5.28 -4.78 51.68
C GLY A 416 5.18 -4.51 53.19
N GLU A 417 4.21 -3.69 53.65
CA GLU A 417 3.90 -3.55 55.09
C GLU A 417 2.92 -4.66 55.56
N HIS A 418 3.39 -5.90 55.63
CA HIS A 418 2.64 -7.10 56.08
C HIS A 418 3.44 -7.92 57.10
#